data_AF-A0A4V5NFD6-F1
#
_entry.id   AF-A0A4V5NFD6-F1
#
_cell.length_a   1.000
_cell.length_b   1.000
_cell.length_c   1.000
_cell.angle_alpha   90.00
_cell.angle_beta   90.00
_cell.angle_gamma   90.00
#
_symmetry.space_group_name_H-M   'P 1'
#
loop_
_entity.id
_entity.type
_entity.pdbx_description
1 polymer ?
#
loop_
_entity_poly.entity_id
_entity_poly.type
_entity_poly.pdbx_seq_one_letter_code
_entity_poly.pdbx_strand_id
1 'polypeptide(L)'
;YKNAGYRMLAWTNPARNGRVALRYSILMFPLCIAFSYAGVTDWGFAATSSVINAWMLREAIRFWRYEGAKGSARGLFWASVWHLPIVLVLAMAHKKGLWEKVWRAALGDAEEDEWEYDDEEPEQGFGRGSEAEGLTR
;
A
#
# COMPACT_ATOMS: atom_id res chain seq x y z
N TYR A 1 -27.04 1.59 -16.27
CA TYR A 1 -27.52 2.01 -14.93
C TYR A 1 -28.61 3.07 -14.98
N LYS A 2 -28.39 4.28 -15.52
CA LYS A 2 -29.44 5.32 -15.59
C LYS A 2 -30.71 4.87 -16.34
N ASN A 3 -30.56 4.22 -17.49
CA ASN A 3 -31.70 3.72 -18.29
C ASN A 3 -32.49 2.59 -17.60
N ALA A 4 -31.94 1.98 -16.56
CA ALA A 4 -32.60 0.94 -15.76
C ALA A 4 -33.24 1.52 -14.48
N GLY A 5 -33.32 2.85 -14.34
CA GLY A 5 -33.91 3.52 -13.17
C GLY A 5 -33.02 3.60 -11.93
N TYR A 6 -31.81 3.06 -11.96
CA TYR A 6 -30.91 3.05 -10.80
C TYR A 6 -30.24 4.41 -10.56
N ARG A 7 -30.30 4.89 -9.32
CA ARG A 7 -29.56 6.08 -8.84
C ARG A 7 -28.18 5.69 -8.36
N MET A 8 -27.15 6.26 -8.99
CA MET A 8 -25.75 6.06 -8.61
C MET A 8 -25.04 7.40 -8.50
N LEU A 9 -24.14 7.51 -7.51
CA LEU A 9 -23.31 8.70 -7.27
C LEU A 9 -22.56 9.15 -8.52
N ALA A 10 -22.15 8.20 -9.37
CA ALA A 10 -21.46 8.46 -10.62
C ALA A 10 -22.23 9.38 -11.59
N TRP A 11 -23.56 9.48 -11.50
CA TRP A 11 -24.36 10.36 -12.38
C TRP A 11 -25.23 11.37 -11.62
N THR A 12 -25.60 11.10 -10.36
CA THR A 12 -26.36 12.06 -9.55
C THR A 12 -25.50 13.18 -8.99
N ASN A 13 -24.23 12.90 -8.66
CA ASN A 13 -23.26 13.90 -8.22
C ASN A 13 -21.83 13.49 -8.62
N PRO A 14 -21.48 13.63 -9.91
CA PRO A 14 -20.16 13.23 -10.43
C PRO A 14 -18.98 13.92 -9.71
N ALA A 15 -19.14 15.19 -9.34
CA ALA A 15 -18.13 15.95 -8.59
C ALA A 15 -17.79 15.34 -7.22
N ARG A 16 -18.78 14.82 -6.48
CA ARG A 16 -18.54 14.11 -5.20
C ARG A 16 -17.81 12.80 -5.45
N ASN A 17 -18.21 12.04 -6.47
CA ASN A 17 -17.56 10.79 -6.83
C ASN A 17 -16.06 11.01 -7.15
N GLY A 18 -15.73 12.03 -7.94
CA GLY A 18 -14.36 12.39 -8.26
C GLY A 18 -13.51 12.77 -7.04
N ARG A 19 -14.07 13.49 -6.06
CA ARG A 19 -13.35 13.83 -4.82
C ARG A 19 -13.04 12.62 -3.96
N VAL A 20 -13.95 11.66 -3.90
CA VAL A 20 -13.74 10.41 -3.16
C VAL A 20 -12.59 9.62 -3.77
N ALA A 21 -12.60 9.45 -5.11
CA ALA A 21 -11.51 8.79 -5.81
C ALA A 21 -10.14 9.47 -5.55
N LEU A 22 -10.08 10.80 -5.66
CA LEU A 22 -8.87 11.57 -5.39
C LEU A 22 -8.31 11.36 -3.98
N ARG A 23 -9.16 11.38 -2.96
CA ARG A 23 -8.73 11.20 -1.57
C ARG A 23 -8.02 9.87 -1.39
N TYR A 24 -8.60 8.79 -1.91
CA TYR A 24 -7.99 7.47 -1.80
C TYR A 24 -6.70 7.34 -2.61
N SER A 25 -6.61 7.96 -3.78
CA SER A 25 -5.35 7.99 -4.54
C SER A 25 -4.23 8.73 -3.81
N ILE A 26 -4.54 9.81 -3.08
CA ILE A 26 -3.56 10.52 -2.25
C ILE A 26 -3.16 9.69 -1.02
N LEU A 27 -4.11 8.97 -0.42
CA LEU A 27 -3.84 8.12 0.75
C LEU A 27 -2.90 6.93 0.44
N MET A 28 -2.68 6.58 -0.83
CA MET A 28 -1.72 5.53 -1.20
C MET A 28 -0.26 5.92 -0.92
N PHE A 29 0.10 7.21 -0.98
CA PHE A 29 1.47 7.66 -0.68
C PHE A 29 1.88 7.39 0.78
N PRO A 30 1.14 7.89 1.80
CA PRO A 30 1.48 7.59 3.19
C PRO A 30 1.33 6.10 3.50
N LEU A 31 0.45 5.36 2.81
CA LEU A 31 0.34 3.91 2.98
C LEU A 31 1.62 3.18 2.55
N CYS A 32 2.17 3.49 1.38
CA CYS A 32 3.43 2.88 0.92
C CYS A 32 4.62 3.29 1.80
N ILE A 33 4.64 4.54 2.28
CA ILE A 33 5.67 5.00 3.24
C ILE A 33 5.54 4.24 4.56
N ALA A 34 4.32 4.03 5.06
CA ALA A 34 4.08 3.27 6.29
C ALA A 34 4.56 1.82 6.16
N PHE A 35 4.43 1.19 4.99
CA PHE A 35 4.96 -0.16 4.74
C PHE A 35 6.49 -0.20 4.78
N SER A 36 7.17 0.77 4.17
CA SER A 36 8.63 0.87 4.27
C SER A 36 9.07 1.19 5.70
N TYR A 37 8.33 2.03 6.43
CA TYR A 37 8.62 2.38 7.81
C TYR A 37 8.44 1.20 8.77
N ALA A 38 7.40 0.38 8.58
CA ALA A 38 7.15 -0.84 9.34
C ALA A 38 8.15 -1.98 9.03
N GLY A 39 9.15 -1.73 8.18
CA GLY A 39 10.21 -2.70 7.89
C GLY A 39 9.84 -3.80 6.90
N VAL A 40 8.60 -3.82 6.39
CA VAL A 40 8.10 -4.83 5.43
C VAL A 40 8.83 -4.72 4.08
N THR A 41 9.13 -3.49 3.65
CA THR A 41 9.84 -3.18 2.41
C THR A 41 10.97 -2.17 2.65
N ASP A 42 11.94 -2.06 1.75
CA ASP A 42 12.99 -1.05 1.85
C ASP A 42 12.52 0.38 1.48
N TRP A 43 13.35 1.40 1.71
CA TRP A 43 13.03 2.80 1.36
C TRP A 43 12.97 3.06 -0.15
N GLY A 44 13.63 2.23 -0.96
CA GLY A 44 13.50 2.23 -2.41
C GLY A 44 12.08 1.88 -2.86
N PHE A 45 11.36 1.01 -2.14
CA PHE A 45 9.93 0.78 -2.38
C PHE A 45 9.10 2.06 -2.27
N ALA A 46 9.33 2.88 -1.25
CA ALA A 46 8.60 4.13 -1.10
C ALA A 46 8.85 5.07 -2.28
N ALA A 47 10.09 5.14 -2.81
CA ALA A 47 10.42 5.93 -3.98
C ALA A 47 9.80 5.38 -5.27
N THR A 48 9.95 4.09 -5.55
CA THR A 48 9.44 3.46 -6.78
C THR A 48 7.92 3.40 -6.81
N SER A 49 7.28 3.02 -5.70
CA SER A 49 5.82 3.03 -5.56
C SER A 49 5.22 4.43 -5.66
N SER A 50 5.93 5.47 -5.20
CA SER A 50 5.48 6.87 -5.35
C SER A 50 5.32 7.28 -6.81
N VAL A 51 6.16 6.77 -7.72
CA VAL A 51 6.02 7.03 -9.17
C VAL A 51 4.73 6.44 -9.71
N ILE A 52 4.43 5.20 -9.32
CA ILE A 52 3.22 4.49 -9.76
C ILE A 52 1.96 5.09 -9.11
N ASN A 53 2.04 5.48 -7.84
CA ASN A 53 0.99 6.21 -7.14
C ASN A 53 0.74 7.60 -7.77
N ALA A 54 1.80 8.29 -8.21
CA ALA A 54 1.67 9.56 -8.93
C ALA A 54 0.98 9.39 -10.29
N TRP A 55 1.26 8.29 -11.00
CA TRP A 55 0.55 7.97 -12.23
C TRP A 55 -0.95 7.72 -11.99
N MET A 56 -1.31 6.91 -10.99
CA MET A 56 -2.73 6.73 -10.62
C MET A 56 -3.38 8.05 -10.20
N LEU A 57 -2.69 8.85 -9.36
CA LEU A 57 -3.18 10.14 -8.89
C LEU A 57 -3.44 11.10 -10.05
N ARG A 58 -2.58 11.13 -11.07
CA ARG A 58 -2.78 11.94 -12.28
C ARG A 58 -4.08 11.59 -12.99
N GLU A 59 -4.38 10.30 -13.15
CA GLU A 59 -5.63 9.85 -13.75
C GLU A 59 -6.84 10.16 -12.85
N ALA A 60 -6.68 10.11 -11.53
CA ALA A 60 -7.73 10.51 -10.57
C ALA A 60 -8.00 12.02 -10.63
N ILE A 61 -6.96 12.86 -10.77
CA ILE A 61 -7.09 14.31 -11.01
C ILE A 61 -7.81 14.54 -12.33
N ARG A 62 -7.44 13.83 -13.39
CA ARG A 62 -8.10 13.93 -14.70
C ARG A 62 -9.58 13.55 -14.60
N PHE A 63 -9.91 12.48 -13.88
CA PHE A 63 -11.27 12.05 -13.62
C PHE A 63 -12.08 13.08 -12.84
N TRP A 64 -11.49 13.67 -11.80
CA TRP A 64 -12.15 14.71 -11.01
C TRP A 64 -12.38 15.99 -11.81
N ARG A 65 -11.38 16.47 -12.57
CA ARG A 65 -11.48 17.69 -13.37
C ARG A 65 -12.49 17.59 -14.51
N TYR A 66 -12.68 16.40 -15.07
CA TYR A 66 -13.66 16.16 -16.11
C TYR A 66 -14.95 15.51 -15.61
N GLU A 67 -15.11 15.33 -14.29
CA GLU A 67 -16.29 14.72 -13.68
C GLU A 67 -16.69 13.37 -14.32
N GLY A 68 -15.69 12.57 -14.71
CA GLY A 68 -15.90 11.30 -15.40
C GLY A 68 -16.21 11.38 -16.91
N ALA A 69 -16.30 12.57 -17.48
CA ALA A 69 -16.44 12.78 -18.93
C ALA A 69 -15.10 12.61 -19.68
N LYS A 70 -15.14 12.73 -21.02
CA LYS A 70 -13.97 12.69 -21.92
C LYS A 70 -13.09 11.44 -21.77
N GLY A 71 -13.70 10.30 -21.49
CA GLY A 71 -13.00 9.02 -21.31
C GLY A 71 -12.16 8.91 -20.03
N SER A 72 -12.19 9.93 -19.14
CA SER A 72 -11.41 9.93 -17.90
C SER A 72 -11.77 8.78 -16.96
N ALA A 73 -13.02 8.31 -16.98
CA ALA A 73 -13.46 7.14 -16.23
C ALA A 73 -12.74 5.85 -16.69
N ARG A 74 -12.56 5.66 -18.00
CA ARG A 74 -11.84 4.49 -18.54
C ARG A 74 -10.35 4.58 -18.24
N GLY A 75 -9.78 5.78 -18.29
CA GLY A 75 -8.37 6.03 -17.93
C GLY A 75 -8.09 5.66 -16.47
N LEU A 76 -8.89 6.17 -15.53
CA LEU A 76 -8.75 5.84 -14.11
C LEU A 76 -9.00 4.34 -13.83
N PHE A 77 -9.96 3.72 -14.51
CA PHE A 77 -10.20 2.28 -14.39
C PHE A 77 -8.96 1.47 -14.79
N TRP A 78 -8.42 1.70 -15.99
CA TRP A 78 -7.22 0.99 -16.44
C TRP A 78 -6.00 1.30 -15.55
N ALA A 79 -5.88 2.53 -15.06
CA ALA A 79 -4.85 2.87 -14.10
C ALA A 79 -4.95 2.02 -12.83
N SER A 80 -6.14 1.83 -12.27
CA SER A 80 -6.33 0.98 -11.09
C SER A 80 -6.08 -0.50 -11.36
N VAL A 81 -6.45 -1.00 -12.55
CA VAL A 81 -6.21 -2.40 -12.96
C VAL A 81 -4.71 -2.70 -13.02
N TRP A 82 -3.91 -1.77 -13.56
CA TRP A 82 -2.46 -1.94 -13.65
C TRP A 82 -1.71 -1.56 -12.37
N HIS A 83 -2.27 -0.65 -11.56
CA HIS A 83 -1.62 -0.21 -10.33
C HIS A 83 -1.39 -1.36 -9.35
N LEU A 84 -2.43 -2.16 -9.07
CA LEU A 84 -2.34 -3.28 -8.13
C LEU A 84 -1.21 -4.28 -8.47
N PRO A 85 -1.16 -4.89 -9.67
CA PRO A 85 -0.11 -5.85 -9.98
C PRO A 85 1.28 -5.21 -9.95
N ILE A 86 1.42 -3.97 -10.41
CA ILE A 86 2.71 -3.27 -10.37
C ILE A 86 3.18 -3.05 -8.94
N VAL A 87 2.30 -2.55 -8.05
CA VAL A 87 2.67 -2.31 -6.65
C VAL A 87 3.00 -3.61 -5.93
N LEU A 88 2.29 -4.70 -6.23
CA LEU A 88 2.60 -6.01 -5.66
C LEU A 88 3.95 -6.53 -6.13
N VAL A 89 4.27 -6.41 -7.43
CA VAL A 89 5.58 -6.79 -7.95
C VAL A 89 6.69 -5.93 -7.35
N LEU A 90 6.48 -4.62 -7.21
CA LEU A 90 7.42 -3.72 -6.54
C LEU A 90 7.61 -4.10 -5.07
N ALA A 91 6.54 -4.44 -4.37
CA ALA A 91 6.61 -4.88 -2.97
C ALA A 91 7.43 -6.17 -2.85
N MET A 92 7.29 -7.10 -3.79
CA MET A 92 8.10 -8.32 -3.85
C MET A 92 9.56 -8.00 -4.17
N ALA A 93 9.82 -7.15 -5.16
CA ALA A 93 11.17 -6.76 -5.54
C ALA A 93 11.94 -6.04 -4.41
N HIS A 94 11.21 -5.31 -3.56
CA HIS A 94 11.75 -4.57 -2.42
C HIS A 94 11.52 -5.26 -1.06
N LYS A 95 11.10 -6.53 -1.08
CA LYS A 95 10.89 -7.31 0.13
C LYS A 95 12.26 -7.69 0.72
N LYS A 96 12.50 -7.28 1.96
CA LYS A 96 13.73 -7.64 2.70
C LYS A 96 13.88 -9.17 2.77
N GLY A 97 15.09 -9.68 2.51
CA GLY A 97 15.42 -11.10 2.57
C GLY A 97 14.84 -11.99 1.46
N LEU A 98 14.05 -11.46 0.51
CA LEU A 98 13.53 -12.27 -0.60
C LEU A 98 14.62 -12.62 -1.61
N TRP A 99 15.46 -11.66 -1.99
CA TRP A 99 16.54 -11.87 -2.97
C TRP A 99 17.58 -12.86 -2.49
N GLU A 100 17.91 -12.86 -1.20
CA GLU A 100 18.81 -13.86 -0.62
C GLU A 100 18.22 -15.27 -0.67
N LYS A 101 16.91 -15.42 -0.41
CA LYS A 101 16.22 -16.71 -0.50
C LYS A 101 16.13 -17.19 -1.95
N VAL A 102 15.85 -16.30 -2.89
CA VAL A 102 15.82 -16.61 -4.32
C VAL A 102 17.22 -16.95 -4.84
N TRP A 103 18.26 -16.24 -4.41
CA TRP A 103 19.64 -16.52 -4.78
C TRP A 103 20.11 -17.87 -4.22
N ARG A 104 19.83 -18.16 -2.94
CA ARG A 104 20.08 -19.48 -2.32
C ARG A 104 19.37 -20.60 -3.05
N ALA A 105 18.09 -20.42 -3.41
CA ALA A 105 17.31 -21.40 -4.15
C ALA A 105 17.77 -21.58 -5.61
N ALA A 106 18.27 -20.52 -6.26
CA ALA A 106 18.68 -20.54 -7.66
C ALA A 106 20.13 -21.02 -7.87
N LEU A 107 21.05 -20.71 -6.95
CA LEU A 107 22.45 -21.15 -7.03
C LEU A 107 22.69 -22.55 -6.47
N GLY A 108 21.70 -23.14 -5.79
CA GLY A 108 21.79 -24.52 -5.32
C GLY A 108 22.94 -24.70 -4.33
N ASP A 109 22.85 -24.06 -3.17
CA ASP A 109 23.58 -24.56 -2.00
C ASP A 109 22.83 -25.79 -1.49
N ALA A 110 23.29 -26.93 -1.97
CA ALA A 110 23.05 -28.23 -1.34
C ALA A 110 24.17 -28.44 -0.32
N GLU A 111 24.08 -27.83 0.86
CA GLU A 111 24.72 -28.34 2.07
C GLU A 111 24.06 -27.73 3.33
N GLU A 112 23.26 -28.59 3.95
CA GLU A 112 22.93 -28.74 5.38
C GLU A 112 22.62 -27.51 6.28
N ASP A 113 21.36 -27.49 6.73
CA ASP A 113 20.86 -27.15 8.08
C ASP A 113 21.64 -26.14 8.94
N GLU A 114 21.05 -24.96 9.17
CA GLU A 114 20.77 -24.52 10.54
C GLU A 114 19.61 -23.49 10.55
N TRP A 115 18.59 -23.80 11.34
CA TRP A 115 17.50 -22.90 11.63
C TRP A 115 18.00 -21.79 12.55
N GLU A 116 18.57 -20.72 11.98
CA GLU A 116 18.76 -19.47 12.73
C GLU A 116 17.40 -18.75 12.79
N TYR A 117 16.66 -19.04 13.88
CA TYR A 117 15.61 -18.14 14.35
C TYR A 117 16.30 -16.81 14.66
N ASP A 118 16.08 -15.78 13.84
CA ASP A 118 16.39 -14.40 14.24
C ASP A 118 15.48 -14.09 15.45
N ASP A 119 16.05 -14.22 16.65
CA ASP A 119 15.47 -13.76 17.90
C ASP A 119 15.34 -12.23 17.86
N GLU A 120 14.21 -11.71 17.38
CA GLU A 120 13.82 -10.33 17.67
C GLU A 120 13.34 -10.27 19.13
N GLU A 121 14.26 -10.03 20.07
CA GLU A 121 13.88 -9.55 21.42
C GLU A 121 13.18 -8.19 21.29
N PRO A 122 11.92 -8.03 21.74
CA PRO A 122 11.33 -6.71 21.85
C PRO A 122 11.86 -6.05 23.12
N GLU A 123 12.77 -5.08 22.98
CA GLU A 123 13.07 -4.15 24.07
C GLU A 123 11.79 -3.40 24.46
N GLN A 124 11.27 -3.78 25.63
CA GLN A 124 10.12 -3.17 26.28
C GLN A 124 10.47 -1.76 26.73
N GLY A 125 9.96 -0.76 26.01
CA GLY A 125 10.07 0.64 26.38
C GLY A 125 8.72 1.33 26.47
N PHE A 126 7.85 0.97 27.42
CA PHE A 126 6.79 1.89 27.86
C PHE A 126 6.29 1.61 29.28
N GLY A 127 6.79 2.40 30.23
CA GLY A 127 6.29 2.43 31.59
C GLY A 127 4.88 3.04 31.69
N ARG A 128 4.07 2.49 32.59
CA ARG A 128 2.94 3.20 33.19
C ARG A 128 2.64 2.61 34.57
N GLY A 129 2.86 3.44 35.59
CA GLY A 129 2.65 3.05 36.98
C GLY A 129 1.20 2.78 37.33
N SER A 130 1.02 1.84 38.24
CA SER A 130 -0.01 1.87 39.29
C SER A 130 0.35 0.83 40.35
N GLU A 131 1.26 1.17 41.26
CA GLU A 131 1.37 0.49 42.56
C GLU A 131 1.08 1.50 43.66
N ALA A 132 -0.20 1.88 43.72
CA ALA A 132 -0.82 2.30 44.95
C ALA A 132 -1.91 1.26 45.23
N GLU A 133 -1.68 0.46 46.28
CA GLU A 133 -2.66 -0.13 47.22
C GLU A 133 -2.25 -1.53 47.66
N GLY A 134 -1.63 -1.55 48.85
CA GLY A 134 -1.99 -2.46 49.93
C GLY A 134 -1.94 -3.96 49.66
N LEU A 135 -0.82 -4.60 49.99
CA LEU A 135 -0.87 -5.83 50.76
C LEU A 135 0.45 -6.08 51.51
N THR A 136 0.32 -6.28 52.83
CA THR A 136 1.24 -6.92 53.79
C THR A 136 2.12 -6.05 54.71
N ARG A 137 1.57 -5.92 55.94
CA ARG A 137 2.14 -5.62 57.27
C ARG A 137 2.19 -4.17 57.73
#